data_AF-A0A7J3CS92-F1
#
_entry.id   AF-A0A7J3CS92-F1
#
_cell.length_a   1.000
_cell.length_b   1.000
_cell.length_c   1.000
_cell.angle_alpha   90.00
_cell.angle_beta   90.00
_cell.angle_gamma   90.00
#
_symmetry.space_group_name_H-M   'P 1'
#
loop_
_entity.id
_entity.type
_entity.pdbx_description
1 polymer ?
#
loop_
_entity_poly.entity_id
_entity_poly.type
_entity_poly.pdbx_seq_one_letter_code
_entity_poly.pdbx_strand_id
1 'polypeptide(L)'
;MEYREFVEVYEKLGKTTKRLEKVSILADFLREIKKRGKKEWTYLLNGKVFPDYDTREFGISRQLAIKSIAHSFGIKEDEVMKRFRKLGDLGEIAEEFSIRKKQMTLTAEKLKVEKVFENLRKVAEVEGKGAVERKLDLVKELLSNASGKEAKYIIRTLLNDLRIGVAEGVMRDALAEAFLKGEEKASEKIEEAYDLVNDYAVVFEAASKGLKELEKVEIVPGKPMNVMLAVKARDIEEAFEICGGKEVAIETKYDGFRMLINKEKSGKITLFTRRLENVTNQFPDVVEMVKKHVKGESFILDSEVVGFDAKTKKYKPFEAISQRIKRKYDIEELERKLPVEVNIFDIIYYNGKSIMNLPFKERRKIIEKIVENVKLKIRVAEQIVTDSVEEAMEFYKKCLKMGEEGIMIKNLNAGYKPGRRIGYMAKLKPETKDFDLVIVGAEYGTGKRAGWLSSYILACNDNGKLLEVGKVSSGLKEKESEGTTFEEITKLLKPLIIEEKGNVVRVKPKIVVSVTYQNIQKSPSYSSGYALRFPRITNYRPDRRVEDISSLQEIEKEFKKGRK
;
A
#
# COMPACT_ATOMS: atom_id res chain seq x y z
N MET A 1 -21.49 -14.61 -19.84
CA MET A 1 -21.54 -13.15 -20.09
C MET A 1 -20.45 -12.84 -21.11
N GLU A 2 -20.77 -12.10 -22.15
CA GLU A 2 -19.76 -11.57 -23.07
C GLU A 2 -18.91 -10.52 -22.32
N TYR A 3 -17.60 -10.49 -22.52
CA TYR A 3 -16.70 -9.55 -21.83
C TYR A 3 -17.07 -8.09 -22.16
N ARG A 4 -17.63 -7.84 -23.34
CA ARG A 4 -18.22 -6.56 -23.69
C ARG A 4 -19.25 -6.05 -22.68
N GLU A 5 -20.12 -6.91 -22.15
CA GLU A 5 -21.12 -6.51 -21.13
C GLU A 5 -20.42 -5.99 -19.86
N PHE A 6 -19.33 -6.66 -19.44
CA PHE A 6 -18.49 -6.24 -18.32
C PHE A 6 -17.79 -4.89 -18.62
N VAL A 7 -17.29 -4.73 -19.84
CA VAL A 7 -16.63 -3.50 -20.31
C VAL A 7 -17.59 -2.31 -20.35
N GLU A 8 -18.86 -2.53 -20.68
CA GLU A 8 -19.88 -1.49 -20.64
C GLU A 8 -20.09 -0.94 -19.23
N VAL A 9 -19.97 -1.79 -18.20
CA VAL A 9 -20.00 -1.36 -16.79
C VAL A 9 -18.77 -0.51 -16.47
N TYR A 10 -17.57 -0.94 -16.89
CA TYR A 10 -16.36 -0.13 -16.71
C TYR A 10 -16.45 1.25 -17.37
N GLU A 11 -17.05 1.33 -18.55
CA GLU A 11 -17.24 2.61 -19.26
C GLU A 11 -18.24 3.52 -18.55
N LYS A 12 -19.37 2.96 -18.08
CA LYS A 12 -20.34 3.72 -17.27
C LYS A 12 -19.67 4.29 -16.02
N LEU A 13 -18.90 3.47 -15.30
CA LEU A 13 -18.15 3.88 -14.10
C LEU A 13 -17.08 4.94 -14.39
N GLY A 14 -16.37 4.81 -15.52
CA GLY A 14 -15.33 5.75 -15.94
C GLY A 14 -15.88 7.10 -16.40
N LYS A 15 -17.09 7.15 -16.97
CA LYS A 15 -17.71 8.38 -17.49
C LYS A 15 -18.23 9.31 -16.41
N THR A 16 -18.66 8.79 -15.26
CA THR A 16 -19.16 9.62 -14.15
C THR A 16 -18.08 9.92 -13.12
N THR A 17 -18.10 11.13 -12.58
CA THR A 17 -17.30 11.53 -11.41
C THR A 17 -18.10 11.44 -10.11
N LYS A 18 -19.42 11.24 -10.19
CA LYS A 18 -20.34 11.23 -9.05
C LYS A 18 -20.27 9.88 -8.33
N ARG A 19 -19.89 9.91 -7.05
CA ARG A 19 -19.74 8.71 -6.22
C ARG A 19 -21.03 7.89 -6.13
N LEU A 20 -22.18 8.52 -5.89
CA LEU A 20 -23.47 7.84 -5.75
C LEU A 20 -23.91 7.14 -7.05
N GLU A 21 -23.62 7.73 -8.20
CA GLU A 21 -23.91 7.12 -9.50
C GLU A 21 -23.05 5.87 -9.72
N LYS A 22 -21.76 5.91 -9.34
CA LYS A 22 -20.89 4.72 -9.37
C LYS A 22 -21.40 3.61 -8.46
N VAL A 23 -21.84 3.97 -7.25
CA VAL A 23 -22.44 3.02 -6.30
C VAL A 23 -23.66 2.35 -6.91
N SER A 24 -24.56 3.10 -7.54
CA SER A 24 -25.74 2.54 -8.21
C SER A 24 -25.37 1.59 -9.35
N ILE A 25 -24.49 2.02 -10.28
CA ILE A 25 -24.04 1.21 -11.42
C ILE A 25 -23.43 -0.11 -10.92
N LEU A 26 -22.58 -0.03 -9.90
CA LEU A 26 -21.89 -1.17 -9.34
C LEU A 26 -22.86 -2.09 -8.59
N ALA A 27 -23.82 -1.54 -7.83
CA ALA A 27 -24.83 -2.31 -7.12
C ALA A 27 -25.71 -3.13 -8.08
N ASP A 28 -26.15 -2.53 -9.18
CA ASP A 28 -26.92 -3.22 -10.21
C ASP A 28 -26.12 -4.38 -10.82
N PHE A 29 -24.83 -4.14 -11.11
CA PHE A 29 -23.97 -5.17 -11.66
C PHE A 29 -23.64 -6.29 -10.66
N LEU A 30 -23.48 -5.97 -9.37
CA LEU A 30 -23.28 -6.96 -8.31
C LEU A 30 -24.48 -7.90 -8.21
N ARG A 31 -25.72 -7.38 -8.34
CA ARG A 31 -26.93 -8.23 -8.40
C ARG A 31 -26.91 -9.15 -9.63
N GLU A 32 -26.38 -8.70 -10.75
CA GLU A 32 -26.20 -9.54 -11.94
C GLU A 32 -25.15 -10.65 -11.70
N ILE A 33 -23.99 -10.31 -11.13
CA ILE A 33 -22.96 -11.29 -10.75
C ILE A 33 -23.56 -12.37 -9.84
N LYS A 34 -24.42 -11.96 -8.88
CA LYS A 34 -25.11 -12.89 -7.97
C LYS A 34 -26.01 -13.86 -8.73
N LYS A 35 -26.84 -13.35 -9.64
CA LYS A 35 -27.72 -14.19 -10.49
C LYS A 35 -26.95 -15.23 -11.30
N ARG A 36 -25.71 -14.93 -11.67
CA ARG A 36 -24.84 -15.83 -12.43
C ARG A 36 -24.02 -16.79 -11.56
N GLY A 37 -24.00 -16.62 -10.25
CA GLY A 37 -23.21 -17.45 -9.32
C GLY A 37 -21.69 -17.32 -9.51
N LYS A 38 -21.20 -16.14 -9.94
CA LYS A 38 -19.78 -15.90 -10.27
C LYS A 38 -19.11 -14.92 -9.32
N LYS A 39 -19.13 -15.20 -8.01
CA LYS A 39 -18.60 -14.30 -6.96
C LYS A 39 -17.16 -13.84 -7.20
N GLU A 40 -16.32 -14.65 -7.84
CA GLU A 40 -14.91 -14.34 -8.13
C GLU A 40 -14.76 -13.19 -9.15
N TRP A 41 -15.81 -12.88 -9.91
CA TRP A 41 -15.81 -11.72 -10.81
C TRP A 41 -15.78 -10.38 -10.07
N THR A 42 -16.06 -10.38 -8.76
CA THR A 42 -15.86 -9.19 -7.93
C THR A 42 -14.41 -8.71 -7.92
N TYR A 43 -13.43 -9.60 -8.12
CA TYR A 43 -12.02 -9.20 -8.21
C TYR A 43 -11.75 -8.32 -9.44
N LEU A 44 -12.41 -8.62 -10.58
CA LEU A 44 -12.25 -7.83 -11.80
C LEU A 44 -12.75 -6.38 -11.63
N LEU A 45 -13.71 -6.14 -10.73
CA LEU A 45 -14.18 -4.78 -10.42
C LEU A 45 -13.10 -3.93 -9.74
N ASN A 46 -12.09 -4.56 -9.15
CA ASN A 46 -10.90 -3.90 -8.58
C ASN A 46 -9.63 -4.10 -9.43
N GLY A 47 -9.76 -4.66 -10.65
CA GLY A 47 -8.63 -4.89 -11.55
C GLY A 47 -7.73 -6.05 -11.14
N LYS A 48 -8.26 -6.99 -10.34
CA LYS A 48 -7.54 -8.17 -9.85
C LYS A 48 -8.23 -9.45 -10.31
N VAL A 49 -7.57 -10.59 -10.08
CA VAL A 49 -8.15 -11.93 -10.31
C VAL A 49 -8.01 -12.87 -9.11
N PHE A 50 -7.45 -12.36 -8.02
CA PHE A 50 -7.25 -13.03 -6.75
C PHE A 50 -7.63 -12.09 -5.59
N PRO A 51 -7.86 -12.62 -4.38
CA PRO A 51 -7.99 -11.82 -3.16
C PRO A 51 -6.78 -10.93 -2.89
N ASP A 52 -6.94 -9.94 -2.02
CA ASP A 52 -5.93 -8.89 -1.80
C ASP A 52 -4.64 -9.39 -1.13
N TYR A 53 -4.72 -10.52 -0.44
CA TYR A 53 -3.59 -11.19 0.18
C TYR A 53 -2.85 -12.17 -0.72
N ASP A 54 -3.37 -12.45 -1.91
CA ASP A 54 -2.67 -13.31 -2.85
C ASP A 54 -1.46 -12.57 -3.42
N THR A 55 -0.30 -13.22 -3.37
CA THR A 55 0.98 -12.60 -3.76
C THR A 55 1.23 -12.66 -5.26
N ARG A 56 0.40 -13.37 -6.02
CA ARG A 56 0.56 -13.49 -7.47
C ARG A 56 0.17 -12.19 -8.16
N GLU A 57 1.11 -11.64 -8.91
CA GLU A 57 0.91 -10.47 -9.75
C GLU A 57 1.01 -10.83 -11.23
N PHE A 58 0.31 -10.10 -12.10
CA PHE A 58 0.44 -10.28 -13.54
C PHE A 58 1.90 -10.14 -14.01
N GLY A 59 2.69 -9.29 -13.35
CA GLY A 59 4.10 -9.05 -13.68
C GLY A 59 4.28 -8.44 -15.07
N ILE A 60 3.29 -7.67 -15.55
CA ILE A 60 3.35 -6.96 -16.83
C ILE A 60 3.83 -5.53 -16.58
N SER A 61 5.07 -5.25 -16.95
CA SER A 61 5.61 -3.89 -16.93
C SER A 61 5.03 -3.06 -18.09
N ARG A 62 5.19 -1.73 -18.03
CA ARG A 62 4.82 -0.85 -19.14
C ARG A 62 5.51 -1.24 -20.45
N GLN A 63 6.81 -1.58 -20.39
CA GLN A 63 7.55 -2.05 -21.56
C GLN A 63 6.98 -3.36 -22.11
N LEU A 64 6.62 -4.29 -21.21
CA LEU A 64 6.04 -5.56 -21.64
C LEU A 64 4.66 -5.35 -22.26
N ALA A 65 3.84 -4.46 -21.72
CA ALA A 65 2.55 -4.08 -22.32
C ALA A 65 2.72 -3.41 -23.69
N ILE A 66 3.71 -2.52 -23.87
CA ILE A 66 4.07 -1.93 -25.17
C ILE A 66 4.40 -3.03 -26.17
N LYS A 67 5.27 -3.98 -25.78
CA LYS A 67 5.64 -5.13 -26.60
C LYS A 67 4.45 -6.03 -26.92
N SER A 68 3.56 -6.29 -25.95
CA SER A 68 2.33 -7.05 -26.15
C SER A 68 1.41 -6.40 -27.19
N ILE A 69 1.20 -5.08 -27.10
CA ILE A 69 0.36 -4.32 -28.04
C ILE A 69 1.00 -4.36 -29.44
N ALA A 70 2.30 -4.07 -29.53
CA ALA A 70 3.07 -4.10 -30.77
C ALA A 70 2.96 -5.46 -31.48
N HIS A 71 3.23 -6.54 -30.75
CA HIS A 71 3.19 -7.90 -31.29
C HIS A 71 1.77 -8.37 -31.63
N SER A 72 0.75 -7.97 -30.86
CA SER A 72 -0.65 -8.40 -31.08
C SER A 72 -1.30 -7.74 -32.28
N PHE A 73 -0.92 -6.49 -32.58
CA PHE A 73 -1.52 -5.69 -33.66
C PHE A 73 -0.57 -5.46 -34.85
N GLY A 74 0.65 -6.02 -34.83
CA GLY A 74 1.58 -5.95 -35.95
C GLY A 74 2.16 -4.55 -36.19
N ILE A 75 2.39 -3.78 -35.13
CA ILE A 75 2.92 -2.41 -35.20
C ILE A 75 4.29 -2.31 -34.51
N LYS A 76 5.07 -1.28 -34.85
CA LYS A 76 6.39 -1.06 -34.22
C LYS A 76 6.25 -0.52 -32.80
N GLU A 77 7.09 -0.97 -31.87
CA GLU A 77 7.09 -0.50 -30.47
C GLU A 77 7.28 1.02 -30.36
N ASP A 78 8.10 1.61 -31.23
CA ASP A 78 8.32 3.07 -31.28
C ASP A 78 7.04 3.87 -31.58
N GLU A 79 6.14 3.32 -32.39
CA GLU A 79 4.86 3.95 -32.68
C GLU A 79 3.96 3.95 -31.45
N VAL A 80 3.91 2.83 -30.72
CA VAL A 80 3.16 2.71 -29.46
C VAL A 80 3.70 3.70 -28.43
N MET A 81 5.03 3.79 -28.28
CA MET A 81 5.67 4.75 -27.37
C MET A 81 5.35 6.19 -27.73
N LYS A 82 5.40 6.55 -29.02
CA LYS A 82 5.09 7.91 -29.50
C LYS A 82 3.66 8.31 -29.14
N ARG A 83 2.70 7.40 -29.28
CA ARG A 83 1.30 7.65 -28.88
C ARG A 83 1.14 7.72 -27.37
N PHE A 84 1.84 6.86 -26.63
CA PHE A 84 1.77 6.84 -25.17
C PHE A 84 2.21 8.16 -24.53
N ARG A 85 3.21 8.84 -25.12
CA ARG A 85 3.61 10.19 -24.67
C ARG A 85 2.48 11.22 -24.76
N LYS A 86 1.57 11.08 -25.74
CA LYS A 86 0.45 12.00 -25.94
C LYS A 86 -0.76 11.63 -25.07
N LEU A 87 -1.11 10.35 -25.03
CA LEU A 87 -2.34 9.88 -24.39
C LEU A 87 -2.15 9.51 -22.91
N GLY A 88 -0.95 9.10 -22.50
CA GLY A 88 -0.68 8.65 -21.12
C GLY A 88 -1.44 7.38 -20.72
N ASP A 89 -1.95 6.61 -21.70
CA ASP A 89 -2.75 5.40 -21.49
C ASP A 89 -2.48 4.34 -22.56
N LEU A 90 -1.91 3.20 -22.16
CA LEU A 90 -1.66 2.07 -23.09
C LEU A 90 -2.96 1.33 -23.47
N GLY A 91 -4.00 1.41 -22.64
CA GLY A 91 -5.29 0.83 -22.95
C GLY A 91 -5.98 1.53 -24.11
N GLU A 92 -5.97 2.87 -24.14
CA GLU A 92 -6.56 3.63 -25.26
C GLU A 92 -5.84 3.34 -26.59
N ILE A 93 -4.52 3.14 -26.53
CA ILE A 93 -3.73 2.74 -27.70
C ILE A 93 -4.13 1.33 -28.16
N ALA A 94 -4.32 0.39 -27.23
CA ALA A 94 -4.79 -0.96 -27.56
C ALA A 94 -6.21 -0.95 -28.16
N GLU A 95 -7.12 -0.11 -27.65
CA GLU A 95 -8.44 0.09 -28.25
C GLU A 95 -8.32 0.57 -29.70
N GLU A 96 -7.53 1.62 -29.95
CA GLU A 96 -7.35 2.18 -31.28
C GLU A 96 -6.86 1.12 -32.31
N PHE A 97 -5.81 0.37 -31.97
CA PHE A 97 -5.24 -0.60 -32.90
C PHE A 97 -6.08 -1.88 -33.05
N SER A 98 -6.81 -2.28 -32.02
CA SER A 98 -7.73 -3.43 -32.12
C SER A 98 -8.87 -3.18 -33.12
N ILE A 99 -9.36 -1.94 -33.23
CA ILE A 99 -10.42 -1.56 -34.17
C ILE A 99 -9.91 -1.68 -35.61
N ARG A 100 -8.69 -1.19 -35.88
CA ARG A 100 -8.06 -1.26 -37.20
C ARG A 100 -7.89 -2.70 -37.70
N LYS A 101 -7.52 -3.62 -36.79
CA LYS A 101 -7.33 -5.04 -37.12
C LYS A 101 -8.65 -5.76 -37.46
N LYS A 102 -9.77 -5.41 -36.81
CA LYS A 102 -11.07 -6.07 -37.02
C LYS A 102 -11.65 -5.84 -38.43
N GLN A 103 -11.21 -4.78 -39.13
CA GLN A 103 -11.52 -4.59 -40.55
C GLN A 103 -10.88 -5.67 -41.45
N MET A 104 -9.96 -6.52 -40.95
CA MET A 104 -9.19 -7.49 -41.73
C MET A 104 -9.52 -8.97 -41.47
N THR A 105 -10.34 -9.33 -40.47
CA THR A 105 -10.63 -10.74 -40.11
C THR A 105 -12.12 -10.99 -39.89
N LEU A 106 -12.70 -11.93 -40.66
CA LEU A 106 -14.15 -12.22 -40.75
C LEU A 106 -14.72 -13.12 -39.64
N THR A 107 -13.89 -13.73 -38.80
CA THR A 107 -14.35 -14.65 -37.74
C THR A 107 -13.56 -14.42 -36.45
N ALA A 108 -14.15 -13.68 -35.51
CA ALA A 108 -13.68 -13.59 -34.14
C ALA A 108 -14.78 -14.10 -33.21
N GLU A 109 -14.51 -15.17 -32.46
CA GLU A 109 -15.39 -15.60 -31.38
C GLU A 109 -15.54 -14.47 -30.36
N LYS A 110 -16.76 -14.27 -29.88
CA LYS A 110 -17.01 -13.25 -28.86
C LYS A 110 -16.31 -13.64 -27.56
N LEU A 111 -15.50 -12.74 -27.02
CA LEU A 111 -14.71 -12.96 -25.82
C LEU A 111 -15.63 -13.09 -24.60
N LYS A 112 -15.50 -14.17 -23.81
CA LYS A 112 -16.28 -14.40 -22.58
C LYS A 112 -15.52 -13.93 -21.35
N VAL A 113 -16.25 -13.46 -20.32
CA VAL A 113 -15.65 -13.03 -19.03
C VAL A 113 -14.85 -14.16 -18.38
N GLU A 114 -15.35 -15.40 -18.42
CA GLU A 114 -14.66 -16.57 -17.88
C GLU A 114 -13.29 -16.77 -18.53
N LYS A 115 -13.22 -16.70 -19.87
CA LYS A 115 -11.97 -16.85 -20.63
C LYS A 115 -10.97 -15.74 -20.28
N VAL A 116 -11.43 -14.49 -20.16
CA VAL A 116 -10.58 -13.36 -19.75
C VAL A 116 -10.05 -13.59 -18.34
N PHE A 117 -10.92 -13.92 -17.40
CA PHE A 117 -10.57 -14.14 -16.01
C PHE A 117 -9.54 -15.27 -15.83
N GLU A 118 -9.76 -16.42 -16.48
CA GLU A 118 -8.85 -17.56 -16.44
C GLU A 118 -7.51 -17.26 -17.10
N ASN A 119 -7.48 -16.61 -18.26
CA ASN A 119 -6.23 -16.26 -18.93
C ASN A 119 -5.44 -15.22 -18.13
N LEU A 120 -6.10 -14.23 -17.51
CA LEU A 120 -5.45 -13.29 -16.59
C LEU A 120 -4.84 -14.00 -15.37
N ARG A 121 -5.51 -15.02 -14.82
CA ARG A 121 -4.94 -15.87 -13.75
C ARG A 121 -3.71 -16.63 -14.23
N LYS A 122 -3.79 -17.27 -15.40
CA LYS A 122 -2.63 -17.96 -15.99
C LYS A 122 -1.44 -17.02 -16.15
N VAL A 123 -1.65 -15.79 -16.63
CA VAL A 123 -0.58 -14.78 -16.75
C VAL A 123 0.12 -14.53 -15.41
N ALA A 124 -0.63 -14.43 -14.32
CA ALA A 124 -0.07 -14.22 -12.98
C ALA A 124 0.62 -15.46 -12.38
N GLU A 125 0.28 -16.66 -12.84
CA GLU A 125 0.90 -17.92 -12.42
C GLU A 125 2.19 -18.25 -13.18
N VAL A 126 2.45 -17.62 -14.34
CA VAL A 126 3.68 -17.86 -15.11
C VAL A 126 4.90 -17.26 -14.39
N GLU A 127 5.79 -18.14 -13.93
CA GLU A 127 7.11 -17.80 -13.39
C GLU A 127 8.24 -18.62 -14.04
N GLY A 128 9.49 -18.24 -13.73
CA GLY A 128 10.70 -18.98 -14.14
C GLY A 128 11.26 -18.63 -15.52
N LYS A 129 12.15 -19.48 -16.04
CA LYS A 129 12.80 -19.29 -17.35
C LYS A 129 11.74 -19.24 -18.46
N GLY A 130 11.90 -18.32 -19.41
CA GLY A 130 10.92 -18.10 -20.49
C GLY A 130 9.57 -17.54 -20.04
N ALA A 131 9.43 -17.05 -18.80
CA ALA A 131 8.17 -16.49 -18.31
C ALA A 131 7.69 -15.28 -19.14
N VAL A 132 8.63 -14.42 -19.58
CA VAL A 132 8.30 -13.21 -20.36
C VAL A 132 7.62 -13.57 -21.68
N GLU A 133 8.15 -14.54 -22.42
CA GLU A 133 7.59 -14.99 -23.71
C GLU A 133 6.23 -15.67 -23.52
N ARG A 134 6.12 -16.59 -22.55
CA ARG A 134 4.84 -17.23 -22.22
C ARG A 134 3.76 -16.23 -21.81
N LYS A 135 4.12 -15.19 -21.03
CA LYS A 135 3.19 -14.10 -20.69
C LYS A 135 2.78 -13.29 -21.92
N LEU A 136 3.72 -13.01 -22.83
CA LEU A 136 3.42 -12.33 -24.09
C LEU A 136 2.41 -13.12 -24.93
N ASP A 137 2.56 -14.44 -25.02
CA ASP A 137 1.66 -15.29 -25.80
C ASP A 137 0.24 -15.31 -25.23
N LEU A 138 0.11 -15.44 -23.90
CA LEU A 138 -1.20 -15.37 -23.22
C LEU A 138 -1.88 -14.01 -23.40
N VAL A 139 -1.12 -12.91 -23.30
CA VAL A 139 -1.66 -11.56 -23.54
C VAL A 139 -2.03 -11.39 -25.01
N LYS A 140 -1.23 -11.91 -25.94
CA LYS A 140 -1.52 -11.89 -27.37
C LYS A 140 -2.81 -12.63 -27.69
N GLU A 141 -3.02 -13.81 -27.09
CA GLU A 141 -4.28 -14.57 -27.24
C GLU A 141 -5.49 -13.76 -26.78
N LEU A 142 -5.37 -13.03 -25.68
CA LEU A 142 -6.44 -12.14 -25.21
C LEU A 142 -6.68 -10.98 -26.17
N LEU A 143 -5.63 -10.26 -26.58
CA LEU A 143 -5.75 -9.09 -27.45
C LEU A 143 -6.15 -9.43 -28.89
N SER A 144 -5.80 -10.61 -29.40
CA SER A 144 -6.25 -11.05 -30.72
C SER A 144 -7.74 -11.32 -30.80
N ASN A 145 -8.35 -11.69 -29.68
CA ASN A 145 -9.78 -11.98 -29.57
C ASN A 145 -10.60 -10.78 -29.02
N ALA A 146 -9.92 -9.72 -28.56
CA ALA A 146 -10.56 -8.53 -28.01
C ALA A 146 -10.78 -7.46 -29.09
N SER A 147 -11.84 -6.68 -28.97
CA SER A 147 -12.15 -5.59 -29.88
C SER A 147 -12.52 -4.28 -29.19
N GLY A 148 -11.98 -3.18 -29.71
CA GLY A 148 -12.19 -1.83 -29.19
C GLY A 148 -11.88 -1.76 -27.70
N LYS A 149 -12.91 -1.41 -26.92
CA LYS A 149 -12.81 -1.20 -25.48
C LYS A 149 -12.41 -2.46 -24.70
N GLU A 150 -12.69 -3.65 -25.23
CA GLU A 150 -12.23 -4.90 -24.60
C GLU A 150 -10.70 -4.92 -24.49
N ALA A 151 -9.99 -4.56 -25.57
CA ALA A 151 -8.53 -4.51 -25.58
C ALA A 151 -7.99 -3.46 -24.58
N LYS A 152 -8.66 -2.30 -24.49
CA LYS A 152 -8.34 -1.26 -23.51
C LYS A 152 -8.40 -1.75 -22.08
N TYR A 153 -9.49 -2.39 -21.69
CA TYR A 153 -9.66 -2.84 -20.30
C TYR A 153 -8.85 -4.09 -19.96
N ILE A 154 -8.48 -4.93 -20.94
CA ILE A 154 -7.49 -5.99 -20.74
C ILE A 154 -6.12 -5.39 -20.41
N ILE A 155 -5.63 -4.43 -21.21
CA ILE A 155 -4.34 -3.76 -20.93
C ILE A 155 -4.37 -3.00 -19.61
N ARG A 156 -5.45 -2.25 -19.34
CA ARG A 156 -5.59 -1.53 -18.08
C ARG A 156 -5.62 -2.47 -16.87
N THR A 157 -6.27 -3.64 -16.97
CA THR A 157 -6.25 -4.66 -15.92
C THR A 157 -4.85 -5.22 -15.72
N LEU A 158 -4.15 -5.62 -16.79
CA LEU A 158 -2.80 -6.18 -16.73
C LEU A 158 -1.77 -5.21 -16.10
N LEU A 159 -1.99 -3.91 -16.28
CA LEU A 159 -1.16 -2.85 -15.70
C LEU A 159 -1.61 -2.40 -14.29
N ASN A 160 -2.67 -3.01 -13.74
CA ASN A 160 -3.33 -2.57 -12.49
C ASN A 160 -3.74 -1.09 -12.51
N ASP A 161 -4.21 -0.60 -13.67
CA ASP A 161 -4.56 0.80 -13.92
C ASP A 161 -5.93 0.90 -14.64
N LEU A 162 -6.99 0.34 -14.02
CA LEU A 162 -8.35 0.27 -14.59
C LEU A 162 -8.98 1.64 -14.87
N ARG A 163 -8.66 2.66 -14.06
CA ARG A 163 -9.16 4.04 -14.18
C ARG A 163 -10.68 4.20 -14.17
N ILE A 164 -11.40 3.28 -13.53
CA ILE A 164 -12.87 3.35 -13.40
C ILE A 164 -13.33 4.08 -12.13
N GLY A 165 -12.40 4.41 -11.23
CA GLY A 165 -12.67 5.13 -9.97
C GLY A 165 -13.55 4.33 -9.01
N VAL A 166 -13.42 3.01 -9.02
CA VAL A 166 -13.92 2.11 -7.98
C VAL A 166 -12.77 1.92 -6.98
N ALA A 167 -12.94 2.53 -5.81
CA ALA A 167 -12.07 2.29 -4.66
C ALA A 167 -12.84 1.47 -3.61
N GLU A 168 -12.16 1.00 -2.57
CA GLU A 168 -12.74 0.17 -1.52
C GLU A 168 -14.07 0.72 -0.97
N GLY A 169 -14.13 2.02 -0.69
CA GLY A 169 -15.35 2.67 -0.18
C GLY A 169 -16.52 2.69 -1.18
N VAL A 170 -16.26 2.69 -2.49
CA VAL A 170 -17.32 2.59 -3.52
C VAL A 170 -17.81 1.15 -3.60
N MET A 171 -16.90 0.17 -3.58
CA MET A 171 -17.25 -1.26 -3.56
C MET A 171 -18.07 -1.62 -2.33
N ARG A 172 -17.65 -1.14 -1.14
CA ARG A 172 -18.36 -1.29 0.13
C ARG A 172 -19.81 -0.81 0.05
N ASP A 173 -20.01 0.43 -0.40
CA ASP A 173 -21.35 1.02 -0.48
C ASP A 173 -22.20 0.37 -1.59
N ALA A 174 -21.58 -0.07 -2.68
CA ALA A 174 -22.29 -0.80 -3.73
C ALA A 174 -22.77 -2.17 -3.26
N LEU A 175 -22.00 -2.89 -2.45
CA LEU A 175 -22.45 -4.14 -1.82
C LEU A 175 -23.61 -3.88 -0.84
N ALA A 176 -23.54 -2.80 -0.06
CA ALA A 176 -24.61 -2.40 0.84
C ALA A 176 -25.91 -2.09 0.07
N GLU A 177 -25.82 -1.23 -0.96
CA GLU A 177 -26.96 -0.89 -1.82
C GLU A 177 -27.49 -2.11 -2.60
N ALA A 178 -26.62 -3.03 -3.01
CA ALA A 178 -27.02 -4.21 -3.76
C ALA A 178 -27.86 -5.18 -2.94
N PHE A 179 -27.45 -5.44 -1.68
CA PHE A 179 -27.93 -6.60 -0.92
C PHE A 179 -28.46 -6.31 0.47
N LEU A 180 -28.12 -5.16 1.07
CA LEU A 180 -28.46 -4.79 2.45
C LEU A 180 -29.17 -3.43 2.51
N LYS A 181 -29.88 -3.06 1.44
CA LYS A 181 -30.58 -1.77 1.36
C LYS A 181 -31.66 -1.69 2.45
N GLY A 182 -31.60 -0.64 3.26
CA GLY A 182 -32.51 -0.43 4.38
C GLY A 182 -32.02 -0.98 5.72
N GLU A 183 -30.92 -1.75 5.73
CA GLU A 183 -30.29 -2.21 6.98
C GLU A 183 -29.48 -1.09 7.64
N GLU A 184 -29.58 -0.98 8.97
CA GLU A 184 -28.81 0.01 9.72
C GLU A 184 -27.31 -0.30 9.64
N LYS A 185 -26.48 0.72 9.39
CA LYS A 185 -25.01 0.60 9.35
C LYS A 185 -24.49 -0.47 8.36
N ALA A 186 -25.25 -0.79 7.30
CA ALA A 186 -24.88 -1.79 6.31
C ALA A 186 -23.45 -1.61 5.74
N SER A 187 -23.09 -0.39 5.36
CA SER A 187 -21.74 -0.08 4.87
C SER A 187 -20.66 -0.37 5.92
N GLU A 188 -20.89 -0.02 7.20
CA GLU A 188 -19.94 -0.27 8.28
C GLU A 188 -19.74 -1.78 8.48
N LYS A 189 -20.82 -2.56 8.45
CA LYS A 189 -20.80 -4.02 8.60
C LYS A 189 -20.07 -4.72 7.46
N ILE A 190 -20.22 -4.22 6.23
CA ILE A 190 -19.47 -4.74 5.06
C ILE A 190 -17.98 -4.44 5.19
N GLU A 191 -17.63 -3.26 5.65
CA GLU A 191 -16.24 -2.88 5.88
C GLU A 191 -15.62 -3.69 7.01
N GLU A 192 -16.35 -3.88 8.13
CA GLU A 192 -15.94 -4.76 9.22
C GLU A 192 -15.68 -6.18 8.71
N ALA A 193 -16.62 -6.77 7.95
CA ALA A 193 -16.43 -8.10 7.38
C ALA A 193 -15.21 -8.16 6.44
N TYR A 194 -15.02 -7.15 5.59
CA TYR A 194 -13.86 -7.08 4.71
C TYR A 194 -12.54 -6.96 5.48
N ASP A 195 -12.48 -6.15 6.53
CA ASP A 195 -11.28 -5.99 7.35
C ASP A 195 -10.85 -7.30 8.04
N LEU A 196 -11.77 -8.24 8.25
CA LEU A 196 -11.47 -9.56 8.83
C LEU A 196 -10.86 -10.54 7.82
N VAL A 197 -11.24 -10.46 6.54
CA VAL A 197 -10.92 -11.51 5.54
C VAL A 197 -10.19 -11.04 4.28
N ASN A 198 -10.21 -9.74 3.98
CA ASN A 198 -9.61 -9.10 2.79
C ASN A 198 -9.96 -9.78 1.46
N ASP A 199 -11.20 -10.25 1.35
CA ASP A 199 -11.69 -11.02 0.22
C ASP A 199 -13.12 -10.59 -0.14
N TYR A 200 -13.23 -9.83 -1.23
CA TYR A 200 -14.53 -9.36 -1.69
C TYR A 200 -15.46 -10.48 -2.16
N ALA A 201 -14.95 -11.64 -2.61
CA ALA A 201 -15.84 -12.73 -3.01
C ALA A 201 -16.50 -13.37 -1.77
N VAL A 202 -15.78 -13.46 -0.65
CA VAL A 202 -16.34 -13.92 0.64
C VAL A 202 -17.38 -12.92 1.16
N VAL A 203 -17.04 -11.63 1.20
CA VAL A 203 -17.94 -10.57 1.69
C VAL A 203 -19.16 -10.44 0.78
N PHE A 204 -18.98 -10.53 -0.54
CA PHE A 204 -20.07 -10.54 -1.52
C PHE A 204 -21.03 -11.70 -1.27
N GLU A 205 -20.51 -12.91 -1.13
CA GLU A 205 -21.34 -14.10 -0.89
C GLU A 205 -22.17 -13.96 0.39
N ALA A 206 -21.54 -13.52 1.48
CA ALA A 206 -22.20 -13.34 2.77
C ALA A 206 -23.24 -12.21 2.73
N ALA A 207 -22.88 -11.02 2.24
CA ALA A 207 -23.80 -9.89 2.10
C ALA A 207 -25.00 -10.24 1.20
N SER A 208 -24.78 -11.01 0.14
CA SER A 208 -25.84 -11.45 -0.76
C SER A 208 -26.90 -12.33 -0.08
N LYS A 209 -26.57 -12.96 1.06
CA LYS A 209 -27.49 -13.78 1.87
C LYS A 209 -28.14 -13.00 3.02
N GLY A 210 -27.79 -11.72 3.19
CA GLY A 210 -28.35 -10.83 4.20
C GLY A 210 -27.39 -10.54 5.36
N LEU A 211 -27.77 -9.57 6.20
CA LEU A 211 -26.93 -9.03 7.27
C LEU A 211 -26.49 -10.10 8.27
N LYS A 212 -27.38 -11.02 8.64
CA LYS A 212 -27.08 -12.11 9.60
C LYS A 212 -25.96 -13.04 9.12
N GLU A 213 -25.85 -13.28 7.82
CA GLU A 213 -24.77 -14.10 7.26
C GLU A 213 -23.46 -13.31 7.16
N LEU A 214 -23.56 -12.01 6.88
CA LEU A 214 -22.41 -11.10 6.91
C LEU A 214 -21.78 -11.01 8.31
N GLU A 215 -22.59 -10.96 9.36
CA GLU A 215 -22.11 -10.90 10.75
C GLU A 215 -21.43 -12.19 11.23
N LYS A 216 -21.61 -13.30 10.51
CA LYS A 216 -20.89 -14.57 10.76
C LYS A 216 -19.52 -14.63 10.08
N VAL A 217 -19.14 -13.61 9.30
CA VAL A 217 -17.79 -13.54 8.74
C VAL A 217 -16.80 -13.35 9.88
N GLU A 218 -15.92 -14.33 10.05
CA GLU A 218 -14.91 -14.33 11.11
C GLU A 218 -13.50 -14.43 10.52
N ILE A 219 -12.51 -14.00 11.32
CA ILE A 219 -11.10 -14.23 11.02
C ILE A 219 -10.79 -15.73 11.00
N VAL A 220 -9.92 -16.13 10.07
CA VAL A 220 -9.49 -17.52 9.91
C VAL A 220 -7.97 -17.57 10.00
N PRO A 221 -7.39 -18.26 11.01
CA PRO A 221 -5.95 -18.46 11.07
C PRO A 221 -5.40 -19.00 9.74
N GLY A 222 -4.28 -18.45 9.30
CA GLY A 222 -3.67 -18.77 8.00
C GLY A 222 -4.10 -17.86 6.86
N LYS A 223 -5.04 -16.94 7.10
CA LYS A 223 -5.35 -15.81 6.21
C LYS A 223 -5.02 -14.49 6.90
N PRO A 224 -4.58 -13.44 6.18
CA PRO A 224 -4.33 -12.17 6.81
C PRO A 224 -5.61 -11.36 6.99
N MET A 225 -5.54 -10.44 7.94
CA MET A 225 -6.58 -9.48 8.24
C MET A 225 -6.00 -8.06 8.23
N ASN A 226 -6.84 -7.05 8.07
CA ASN A 226 -6.39 -5.69 8.27
C ASN A 226 -6.02 -5.46 9.74
N VAL A 227 -4.91 -4.76 9.96
CA VAL A 227 -4.45 -4.46 11.32
C VAL A 227 -5.06 -3.16 11.83
N MET A 228 -5.24 -3.07 13.14
CA MET A 228 -5.71 -1.83 13.79
C MET A 228 -4.67 -0.71 13.66
N LEU A 229 -5.11 0.50 13.33
CA LEU A 229 -4.23 1.64 13.05
C LEU A 229 -4.30 2.70 14.15
N ALA A 230 -3.18 3.34 14.44
CA ALA A 230 -3.08 4.38 15.46
C ALA A 230 -3.30 5.79 14.89
N VAL A 231 -4.00 6.65 15.64
CA VAL A 231 -4.05 8.11 15.40
C VAL A 231 -2.68 8.73 15.68
N LYS A 232 -2.26 9.74 14.93
CA LYS A 232 -1.01 10.48 15.25
C LYS A 232 -1.39 11.57 16.26
N ALA A 233 -0.77 11.56 17.43
CA ALA A 233 -0.86 12.66 18.39
C ALA A 233 0.26 13.67 18.14
N ARG A 234 0.01 14.95 18.50
CA ARG A 234 1.01 16.02 18.47
C ARG A 234 1.92 15.98 19.70
N ASP A 235 1.32 15.75 20.87
CA ASP A 235 1.97 15.70 22.17
C ASP A 235 1.42 14.52 23.02
N ILE A 236 1.89 14.39 24.27
CA ILE A 236 1.47 13.29 25.15
C ILE A 236 0.04 13.52 25.64
N GLU A 237 -0.32 14.75 25.93
CA GLU A 237 -1.62 15.15 26.43
C GLU A 237 -2.72 14.77 25.43
N GLU A 238 -2.55 15.13 24.14
CA GLU A 238 -3.45 14.71 23.07
C GLU A 238 -3.47 13.18 22.93
N ALA A 239 -2.33 12.50 23.11
CA ALA A 239 -2.28 11.04 23.03
C ALA A 239 -3.13 10.37 24.13
N PHE A 240 -3.10 10.93 25.35
CA PHE A 240 -3.94 10.50 26.47
C PHE A 240 -5.42 10.75 26.19
N GLU A 241 -5.77 11.97 25.75
CA GLU A 241 -7.16 12.33 25.40
C GLU A 241 -7.75 11.39 24.35
N ILE A 242 -7.01 11.16 23.26
CA ILE A 242 -7.39 10.21 22.21
C ILE A 242 -7.71 8.85 22.82
N CYS A 243 -6.83 8.36 23.70
CA CYS A 243 -6.92 7.03 24.31
C CYS A 243 -7.86 6.97 25.53
N GLY A 244 -8.65 8.02 25.81
CA GLY A 244 -9.69 8.03 26.84
C GLY A 244 -9.34 8.77 28.14
N GLY A 245 -8.22 9.49 28.19
CA GLY A 245 -7.87 10.48 29.23
C GLY A 245 -7.67 9.92 30.64
N LYS A 246 -7.45 8.61 30.78
CA LYS A 246 -7.29 7.89 32.06
C LYS A 246 -5.96 7.12 32.05
N GLU A 247 -5.83 6.15 32.95
CA GLU A 247 -4.79 5.11 32.89
C GLU A 247 -4.73 4.45 31.50
N VAL A 248 -3.55 4.52 30.87
CA VAL A 248 -3.28 4.00 29.53
C VAL A 248 -2.09 3.04 29.56
N ALA A 249 -2.04 2.14 28.59
CA ALA A 249 -0.84 1.38 28.30
C ALA A 249 0.05 2.15 27.32
N ILE A 250 1.33 2.27 27.65
CA ILE A 250 2.32 2.91 26.79
C ILE A 250 3.39 1.88 26.44
N GLU A 251 3.55 1.62 25.15
CA GLU A 251 4.52 0.67 24.61
C GLU A 251 5.58 1.38 23.76
N THR A 252 6.76 0.78 23.66
CA THR A 252 7.77 1.23 22.71
C THR A 252 7.24 1.16 21.28
N LYS A 253 7.43 2.23 20.52
CA LYS A 253 7.17 2.23 19.08
C LYS A 253 8.43 1.80 18.32
N TYR A 254 8.56 0.50 18.11
CA TYR A 254 9.71 -0.09 17.44
C TYR A 254 9.88 0.39 15.98
N ASP A 255 11.12 0.58 15.54
CA ASP A 255 11.49 0.86 14.15
C ASP A 255 11.74 -0.42 13.35
N GLY A 256 10.65 -1.13 13.03
CA GLY A 256 10.68 -2.39 12.31
C GLY A 256 9.65 -2.45 11.21
N PHE A 257 9.12 -3.65 10.98
CA PHE A 257 7.90 -3.81 10.21
C PHE A 257 6.91 -4.69 10.94
N ARG A 258 5.64 -4.28 10.85
CA ARG A 258 4.54 -5.01 11.45
C ARG A 258 4.29 -6.34 10.76
N MET A 259 4.19 -7.39 11.57
CA MET A 259 3.96 -8.77 11.14
C MET A 259 2.80 -9.38 11.93
N LEU A 260 1.81 -9.90 11.21
CA LEU A 260 0.79 -10.80 11.75
C LEU A 260 1.31 -12.24 11.70
N ILE A 261 1.41 -12.87 12.86
CA ILE A 261 1.87 -14.24 13.01
C ILE A 261 0.66 -15.13 13.21
N ASN A 262 0.34 -15.95 12.21
CA ASN A 262 -0.78 -16.87 12.24
C ASN A 262 -0.29 -18.29 12.52
N LYS A 263 -0.96 -18.99 13.44
CA LYS A 263 -0.81 -20.44 13.63
C LYS A 263 -2.17 -21.12 13.51
N GLU A 264 -2.27 -22.06 12.58
CA GLU A 264 -3.43 -22.93 12.40
C GLU A 264 -3.41 -24.10 13.39
N LYS A 265 -4.56 -24.73 13.64
CA LYS A 265 -4.64 -25.96 14.47
C LYS A 265 -3.79 -27.11 13.94
N SER A 266 -3.51 -27.13 12.64
CA SER A 266 -2.58 -28.07 11.99
C SER A 266 -1.12 -27.86 12.39
N GLY A 267 -0.79 -26.77 13.10
CA GLY A 267 0.57 -26.36 13.45
C GLY A 267 1.25 -25.52 12.37
N LYS A 268 0.63 -25.32 11.21
CA LYS A 268 1.16 -24.46 10.15
C LYS A 268 1.21 -23.01 10.60
N ILE A 269 2.38 -22.39 10.45
CA ILE A 269 2.60 -20.97 10.75
C ILE A 269 2.69 -20.21 9.43
N THR A 270 1.98 -19.09 9.34
CA THR A 270 2.03 -18.18 8.20
C THR A 270 2.27 -16.75 8.70
N LEU A 271 3.18 -16.04 8.05
CA LEU A 271 3.60 -14.69 8.42
C LEU A 271 3.12 -13.70 7.37
N PHE A 272 2.41 -12.66 7.80
CA PHE A 272 1.91 -11.62 6.90
C PHE A 272 2.41 -10.25 7.30
N THR A 273 2.80 -9.43 6.33
CA THR A 273 3.08 -8.01 6.59
C THR A 273 1.77 -7.24 6.79
N ARG A 274 1.87 -5.99 7.27
CA ARG A 274 0.75 -5.04 7.27
C ARG A 274 0.06 -4.88 5.90
N ARG A 275 0.75 -5.12 4.79
CA ARG A 275 0.20 -5.06 3.43
C ARG A 275 -0.38 -6.38 2.95
N LEU A 276 -0.62 -7.32 3.88
CA LEU A 276 -1.17 -8.64 3.62
C LEU A 276 -0.24 -9.58 2.82
N GLU A 277 1.00 -9.13 2.50
CA GLU A 277 1.99 -9.95 1.80
C GLU A 277 2.44 -11.11 2.69
N ASN A 278 2.38 -12.34 2.16
CA ASN A 278 2.91 -13.53 2.83
C ASN A 278 4.45 -13.53 2.75
N VAL A 279 5.10 -13.47 3.90
CA VAL A 279 6.56 -13.42 4.05
C VAL A 279 7.13 -14.63 4.77
N THR A 280 6.37 -15.72 4.87
CA THR A 280 6.74 -16.93 5.63
C THR A 280 8.08 -17.50 5.19
N ASN A 281 8.33 -17.55 3.88
CA ASN A 281 9.56 -18.11 3.32
C ASN A 281 10.78 -17.21 3.56
N GLN A 282 10.58 -15.91 3.74
CA GLN A 282 11.64 -14.91 3.94
C GLN A 282 12.08 -14.82 5.42
N PHE A 283 11.27 -15.35 6.33
CA PHE A 283 11.51 -15.34 7.77
C PHE A 283 11.35 -16.74 8.39
N PRO A 284 12.11 -17.74 7.93
CA PRO A 284 12.08 -19.08 8.51
C PRO A 284 12.55 -19.08 9.98
N ASP A 285 13.49 -18.19 10.33
CA ASP A 285 13.93 -17.90 11.69
C ASP A 285 12.76 -17.51 12.60
N VAL A 286 11.88 -16.62 12.16
CA VAL A 286 10.68 -16.22 12.92
C VAL A 286 9.73 -17.40 13.10
N VAL A 287 9.53 -18.23 12.07
CA VAL A 287 8.69 -19.43 12.18
C VAL A 287 9.22 -20.35 13.29
N GLU A 288 10.52 -20.61 13.32
CA GLU A 288 11.14 -21.46 14.34
C GLU A 288 11.11 -20.83 15.74
N MET A 289 11.33 -19.52 15.87
CA MET A 289 11.18 -18.79 17.14
C MET A 289 9.76 -18.93 17.68
N VAL A 290 8.74 -18.75 16.83
CA VAL A 290 7.33 -18.86 17.22
C VAL A 290 6.99 -20.29 17.65
N LYS A 291 7.43 -21.31 16.91
CA LYS A 291 7.22 -22.72 17.29
C LYS A 291 7.78 -23.04 18.67
N LYS A 292 8.96 -22.52 18.99
CA LYS A 292 9.69 -22.83 20.21
C LYS A 292 9.20 -22.05 21.43
N HIS A 293 8.87 -20.78 21.25
CA HIS A 293 8.70 -19.83 22.36
C HIS A 293 7.25 -19.32 22.51
N VAL A 294 6.31 -19.74 21.67
CA VAL A 294 4.90 -19.35 21.76
C VAL A 294 3.99 -20.57 21.94
N LYS A 295 3.28 -20.61 23.07
CA LYS A 295 2.34 -21.68 23.41
C LYS A 295 0.95 -21.41 22.82
N GLY A 296 0.22 -22.48 22.49
CA GLY A 296 -1.14 -22.42 21.95
C GLY A 296 -1.32 -23.30 20.71
N GLU A 297 -2.53 -23.82 20.52
CA GLU A 297 -2.88 -24.69 19.38
C GLU A 297 -3.09 -23.87 18.11
N SER A 298 -3.73 -22.71 18.24
CA SER A 298 -3.97 -21.77 17.13
C SER A 298 -4.00 -20.34 17.66
N PHE A 299 -3.45 -19.39 16.89
CA PHE A 299 -3.45 -17.99 17.27
C PHE A 299 -3.22 -17.05 16.09
N ILE A 300 -3.56 -15.78 16.29
CA ILE A 300 -3.15 -14.66 15.45
C ILE A 300 -2.55 -13.60 16.36
N LEU A 301 -1.24 -13.39 16.26
CA LEU A 301 -0.49 -12.39 17.03
C LEU A 301 -0.17 -11.18 16.16
N ASP A 302 -0.19 -10.02 16.78
CA ASP A 302 0.26 -8.76 16.19
C ASP A 302 1.60 -8.37 16.79
N SER A 303 2.56 -8.06 15.93
CA SER A 303 3.95 -7.88 16.33
C SER A 303 4.71 -6.90 15.44
N GLU A 304 5.80 -6.35 15.96
CA GLU A 304 6.79 -5.63 15.17
C GLU A 304 8.08 -6.46 15.10
N VAL A 305 8.59 -6.68 13.89
CA VAL A 305 9.85 -7.39 13.66
C VAL A 305 10.95 -6.38 13.40
N VAL A 306 11.98 -6.39 14.25
CA VAL A 306 13.09 -5.43 14.23
C VAL A 306 14.38 -6.16 13.88
N GLY A 307 15.11 -5.66 12.88
CA GLY A 307 16.42 -6.20 12.54
C GLY A 307 17.50 -5.67 13.49
N PHE A 308 18.53 -6.46 13.77
CA PHE A 308 19.68 -6.00 14.55
C PHE A 308 21.01 -6.48 13.97
N ASP A 309 22.08 -5.76 14.33
CA ASP A 309 23.43 -6.13 13.96
C ASP A 309 23.88 -7.40 14.71
N ALA A 310 24.25 -8.44 13.98
CA ALA A 310 24.67 -9.70 14.60
C ALA A 310 25.87 -9.56 15.56
N LYS A 311 26.76 -8.58 15.34
CA LYS A 311 27.95 -8.34 16.17
C LYS A 311 27.67 -7.37 17.32
N THR A 312 27.16 -6.18 17.00
CA THR A 312 26.98 -5.12 18.00
C THR A 312 25.69 -5.26 18.81
N LYS A 313 24.76 -6.13 18.37
CA LYS A 313 23.43 -6.35 18.98
C LYS A 313 22.54 -5.12 19.04
N LYS A 314 22.90 -4.05 18.32
CA LYS A 314 22.10 -2.84 18.19
C LYS A 314 21.04 -3.01 17.10
N TYR A 315 19.83 -2.54 17.35
CA TYR A 315 18.79 -2.49 16.33
C TYR A 315 19.24 -1.67 15.12
N LYS A 316 18.68 -2.03 13.98
CA LYS A 316 18.87 -1.38 12.70
C LYS A 316 17.54 -0.77 12.26
N PRO A 317 17.57 0.38 11.58
CA PRO A 317 16.37 0.99 11.04
C PRO A 317 15.59 0.07 10.10
N PHE A 318 14.30 0.33 9.93
CA PHE A 318 13.41 -0.43 9.04
C PHE A 318 14.01 -0.64 7.63
N GLU A 319 14.74 0.34 7.09
CA GLU A 319 15.36 0.24 5.76
C GLU A 319 16.28 -0.98 5.63
N ALA A 320 17.06 -1.29 6.68
CA ALA A 320 17.96 -2.43 6.65
C ALA A 320 17.17 -3.74 6.55
N ILE A 321 16.12 -3.88 7.37
CA ILE A 321 15.31 -5.10 7.42
C ILE A 321 14.37 -5.26 6.22
N SER A 322 13.96 -4.15 5.59
CA SER A 322 13.10 -4.17 4.40
C SER A 322 13.69 -4.98 3.23
N GLN A 323 15.02 -5.14 3.20
CA GLN A 323 15.73 -5.96 2.21
C GLN A 323 15.37 -7.45 2.33
N ARG A 324 14.99 -7.93 3.52
CA ARG A 324 14.53 -9.32 3.74
C ARG A 324 13.15 -9.57 3.16
N ILE A 325 12.22 -8.62 3.30
CA ILE A 325 10.79 -8.77 2.93
C ILE A 325 10.62 -9.24 1.47
N LYS A 326 11.42 -8.69 0.55
CA LYS A 326 11.33 -9.00 -0.89
C LYS A 326 12.36 -10.04 -1.37
N ARG A 327 13.17 -10.59 -0.47
CA ARG A 327 14.25 -11.50 -0.85
C ARG A 327 13.69 -12.87 -1.22
N LYS A 328 14.19 -13.47 -2.30
CA LYS A 328 13.81 -14.83 -2.74
C LYS A 328 14.97 -15.84 -2.67
N TYR A 329 16.21 -15.37 -2.53
CA TYR A 329 17.45 -16.18 -2.54
C TYR A 329 18.38 -15.76 -1.39
N ASP A 330 19.34 -16.59 -1.00
CA ASP A 330 20.34 -16.29 0.05
C ASP A 330 19.73 -15.86 1.40
N ILE A 331 18.57 -16.44 1.74
CA ILE A 331 17.82 -16.10 2.96
C ILE A 331 18.66 -16.39 4.21
N GLU A 332 19.33 -17.54 4.26
CA GLU A 332 20.17 -17.94 5.41
C GLU A 332 21.36 -17.01 5.65
N GLU A 333 21.98 -16.49 4.59
CA GLU A 333 23.11 -15.57 4.71
C GLU A 333 22.63 -14.24 5.30
N LEU A 334 21.50 -13.75 4.80
CA LEU A 334 20.90 -12.51 5.25
C LEU A 334 20.37 -12.62 6.69
N GLU A 335 19.82 -13.78 7.06
CA GLU A 335 19.44 -14.12 8.44
C GLU A 335 20.64 -14.02 9.39
N ARG A 336 21.80 -14.59 9.02
CA ARG A 336 23.02 -14.54 9.84
C ARG A 336 23.57 -13.12 9.99
N LYS A 337 23.49 -12.30 8.94
CA LYS A 337 23.99 -10.92 8.93
C LYS A 337 23.04 -9.94 9.62
N LEU A 338 21.74 -10.14 9.42
CA LEU A 338 20.65 -9.29 9.89
C LEU A 338 19.56 -10.15 10.57
N PRO A 339 19.88 -10.73 11.74
CA PRO A 339 18.89 -11.43 12.56
C PRO A 339 17.81 -10.45 13.03
N VAL A 340 16.68 -11.02 13.45
CA VAL A 340 15.52 -10.24 13.92
C VAL A 340 15.11 -10.59 15.33
N GLU A 341 14.49 -9.61 16.00
CA GLU A 341 13.70 -9.83 17.19
C GLU A 341 12.23 -9.52 16.90
N VAL A 342 11.34 -10.40 17.35
CA VAL A 342 9.89 -10.29 17.25
C VAL A 342 9.34 -9.68 18.53
N ASN A 343 8.75 -8.50 18.43
CA ASN A 343 8.13 -7.78 19.55
C ASN A 343 6.60 -7.90 19.45
N ILE A 344 6.03 -8.84 20.19
CA ILE A 344 4.58 -9.13 20.19
C ILE A 344 3.86 -8.11 21.08
N PHE A 345 2.84 -7.45 20.56
CA PHE A 345 2.13 -6.41 21.28
C PHE A 345 0.61 -6.60 21.35
N ASP A 346 0.04 -7.59 20.65
CA ASP A 346 -1.37 -7.94 20.76
C ASP A 346 -1.65 -9.39 20.32
N ILE A 347 -2.85 -9.89 20.63
CA ILE A 347 -3.39 -11.17 20.16
C ILE A 347 -4.85 -11.01 19.78
N ILE A 348 -5.22 -11.45 18.57
CA ILE A 348 -6.56 -11.29 18.02
C ILE A 348 -7.37 -12.60 18.10
N TYR A 349 -6.69 -13.74 17.97
CA TYR A 349 -7.31 -15.06 17.98
C TYR A 349 -6.49 -16.00 18.86
N TYR A 350 -7.15 -16.86 19.62
CA TYR A 350 -6.49 -17.84 20.47
C TYR A 350 -7.34 -19.11 20.64
N ASN A 351 -6.74 -20.28 20.39
CA ASN A 351 -7.30 -21.61 20.61
C ASN A 351 -8.75 -21.78 20.13
N GLY A 352 -8.98 -21.49 18.84
CA GLY A 352 -10.28 -21.72 18.22
C GLY A 352 -11.27 -20.55 18.31
N LYS A 353 -10.94 -19.45 18.99
CA LYS A 353 -11.86 -18.33 19.19
C LYS A 353 -11.21 -16.98 18.85
N SER A 354 -11.99 -16.12 18.20
CA SER A 354 -11.67 -14.69 18.13
C SER A 354 -11.82 -14.07 19.53
N ILE A 355 -10.79 -13.35 19.96
CA ILE A 355 -10.74 -12.63 21.24
C ILE A 355 -10.58 -11.12 21.05
N MET A 356 -10.79 -10.64 19.82
CA MET A 356 -10.66 -9.23 19.46
C MET A 356 -11.57 -8.30 20.27
N ASN A 357 -12.74 -8.79 20.71
CA ASN A 357 -13.68 -8.00 21.51
C ASN A 357 -13.28 -7.91 22.99
N LEU A 358 -12.31 -8.70 23.46
CA LEU A 358 -11.82 -8.57 24.82
C LEU A 358 -11.07 -7.24 25.00
N PRO A 359 -11.13 -6.61 26.19
CA PRO A 359 -10.29 -5.46 26.54
C PRO A 359 -8.81 -5.71 26.27
N PHE A 360 -8.07 -4.68 25.83
CA PHE A 360 -6.62 -4.78 25.54
C PHE A 360 -5.84 -5.37 26.71
N LYS A 361 -6.15 -4.97 27.96
CA LYS A 361 -5.50 -5.51 29.17
C LYS A 361 -5.64 -7.04 29.31
N GLU A 362 -6.76 -7.62 28.87
CA GLU A 362 -6.97 -9.07 28.93
C GLU A 362 -6.22 -9.79 27.80
N ARG A 363 -6.20 -9.20 26.59
CA ARG A 363 -5.38 -9.71 25.48
C ARG A 363 -3.88 -9.66 25.82
N ARG A 364 -3.45 -8.60 26.51
CA ARG A 364 -2.09 -8.41 27.01
C ARG A 364 -1.68 -9.51 28.00
N LYS A 365 -2.51 -9.83 28.99
CA LYS A 365 -2.25 -10.95 29.91
C LYS A 365 -2.10 -12.29 29.20
N ILE A 366 -2.86 -12.52 28.11
CA ILE A 366 -2.76 -13.75 27.32
C ILE A 366 -1.37 -13.84 26.66
N ILE A 367 -0.91 -12.78 25.99
CA ILE A 367 0.43 -12.81 25.35
C ILE A 367 1.55 -12.96 26.37
N GLU A 368 1.45 -12.32 27.54
CA GLU A 368 2.42 -12.47 28.64
C GLU A 368 2.49 -13.90 29.19
N LYS A 369 1.37 -14.63 29.15
CA LYS A 369 1.32 -16.03 29.60
C LYS A 369 1.87 -17.02 28.57
N ILE A 370 1.66 -16.76 27.27
CA ILE A 370 1.98 -17.74 26.22
C ILE A 370 3.33 -17.52 25.55
N VAL A 371 3.89 -16.32 25.66
CA VAL A 371 5.18 -15.94 25.05
C VAL A 371 6.30 -16.07 26.08
N GLU A 372 7.29 -16.90 25.79
CA GLU A 372 8.54 -16.94 26.52
C GLU A 372 9.46 -15.79 26.04
N ASN A 373 9.75 -14.83 26.91
CA ASN A 373 10.62 -13.70 26.58
C ASN A 373 12.08 -14.15 26.44
N VAL A 374 12.60 -14.14 25.22
CA VAL A 374 13.99 -14.45 24.90
C VAL A 374 14.61 -13.27 24.16
N LYS A 375 15.52 -12.59 24.86
CA LYS A 375 16.22 -11.39 24.37
C LYS A 375 16.88 -11.65 23.01
N LEU A 376 16.72 -10.69 22.10
CA LEU A 376 17.17 -10.72 20.69
C LEU A 376 16.59 -11.87 19.86
N LYS A 377 15.41 -12.37 20.23
CA LYS A 377 14.65 -13.35 19.45
C LYS A 377 13.16 -13.03 19.42
N ILE A 378 12.52 -13.10 20.57
CA ILE A 378 11.07 -12.94 20.68
C ILE A 378 10.72 -12.49 22.09
N ARG A 379 9.90 -11.46 22.18
CA ARG A 379 9.43 -10.95 23.47
C ARG A 379 8.08 -10.27 23.32
N VAL A 380 7.38 -10.14 24.43
CA VAL A 380 6.28 -9.21 24.54
C VAL A 380 6.83 -7.78 24.59
N ALA A 381 6.21 -6.86 23.86
CA ALA A 381 6.62 -5.46 23.78
C ALA A 381 6.71 -4.83 25.18
N GLU A 382 7.81 -4.14 25.45
CA GLU A 382 8.00 -3.35 26.68
C GLU A 382 6.87 -2.34 26.84
N GLN A 383 6.26 -2.33 28.03
CA GLN A 383 5.07 -1.56 28.34
C GLN A 383 5.17 -0.99 29.75
N ILE A 384 4.69 0.24 29.94
CA ILE A 384 4.25 0.77 31.23
C ILE A 384 2.74 1.02 31.20
N VAL A 385 2.11 1.01 32.37
CA VAL A 385 0.71 1.41 32.55
C VAL A 385 0.71 2.56 33.54
N THR A 386 0.18 3.70 33.14
CA THR A 386 0.22 4.93 33.94
C THR A 386 -0.90 5.88 33.54
N ASP A 387 -1.30 6.74 34.46
CA ASP A 387 -2.10 7.94 34.23
C ASP A 387 -1.28 9.24 34.33
N SER A 388 0.03 9.15 34.61
CA SER A 388 0.94 10.30 34.69
C SER A 388 1.56 10.64 33.33
N VAL A 389 1.42 11.91 32.94
CA VAL A 389 2.07 12.49 31.77
C VAL A 389 3.59 12.53 31.94
N GLU A 390 4.08 12.73 33.17
CA GLU A 390 5.50 12.77 33.49
C GLU A 390 6.18 11.41 33.29
N GLU A 391 5.57 10.33 33.81
CA GLU A 391 6.06 8.96 33.59
C GLU A 391 6.02 8.58 32.11
N ALA A 392 4.95 8.97 31.41
CA ALA A 392 4.83 8.79 29.97
C ALA A 392 5.95 9.53 29.21
N MET A 393 6.28 10.77 29.60
CA MET A 393 7.37 11.55 29.01
C MET A 393 8.74 10.94 29.31
N GLU A 394 8.95 10.38 30.49
CA GLU A 394 10.21 9.68 30.82
C GLU A 394 10.38 8.43 29.96
N PHE A 395 9.32 7.63 29.83
CA PHE A 395 9.32 6.45 28.97
C PHE A 395 9.54 6.83 27.50
N TYR A 396 8.89 7.89 27.01
CA TYR A 396 9.10 8.43 25.67
C TYR A 396 10.57 8.81 25.44
N LYS A 397 11.17 9.58 26.35
CA LYS A 397 12.59 9.96 26.29
C LYS A 397 13.51 8.74 26.33
N LYS A 398 13.17 7.71 27.10
CA LYS A 398 13.91 6.44 27.14
C LYS A 398 13.87 5.74 25.78
N CYS A 399 12.70 5.60 25.16
CA CYS A 399 12.56 5.00 23.83
C CYS A 399 13.39 5.75 22.78
N LEU A 400 13.35 7.09 22.79
CA LEU A 400 14.15 7.90 21.85
C LEU A 400 15.66 7.69 22.04
N LYS A 401 16.15 7.69 23.30
CA LYS A 401 17.57 7.40 23.60
C LYS A 401 18.01 6.00 23.19
N MET A 402 17.08 5.06 23.09
CA MET A 402 17.33 3.70 22.58
C MET A 402 17.32 3.62 21.05
N GLY A 403 17.00 4.73 20.36
CA GLY A 403 16.93 4.83 18.91
C GLY A 403 15.61 4.35 18.30
N GLU A 404 14.54 4.23 19.12
CA GLU A 404 13.22 3.81 18.67
C GLU A 404 12.41 4.99 18.09
N GLU A 405 11.36 4.71 17.32
CA GLU A 405 10.59 5.77 16.63
C GLU A 405 9.79 6.67 17.58
N GLY A 406 9.56 6.23 18.82
CA GLY A 406 8.75 6.92 19.82
C GLY A 406 7.95 5.95 20.68
N ILE A 407 6.69 6.29 20.96
CA ILE A 407 5.78 5.47 21.79
C ILE A 407 4.42 5.25 21.13
N MET A 408 3.79 4.14 21.51
CA MET A 408 2.41 3.79 21.21
C MET A 408 1.60 3.89 22.50
N ILE A 409 0.50 4.63 22.48
CA ILE A 409 -0.41 4.76 23.62
C ILE A 409 -1.69 3.99 23.29
N LYS A 410 -2.21 3.20 24.23
CA LYS A 410 -3.36 2.31 24.02
C LYS A 410 -4.35 2.42 25.17
N ASN A 411 -5.64 2.43 24.82
CA ASN A 411 -6.72 2.32 25.78
C ASN A 411 -6.80 0.87 26.32
N LEU A 412 -6.64 0.70 27.63
CA LEU A 412 -6.65 -0.61 28.30
C LEU A 412 -7.97 -1.38 28.15
N ASN A 413 -9.09 -0.66 28.02
CA ASN A 413 -10.43 -1.23 28.00
C ASN A 413 -10.99 -1.42 26.59
N ALA A 414 -10.23 -1.04 25.55
CA ALA A 414 -10.66 -1.12 24.17
C ALA A 414 -10.47 -2.52 23.55
N GLY A 415 -11.46 -2.94 22.75
CA GLY A 415 -11.32 -4.07 21.83
C GLY A 415 -10.40 -3.75 20.65
N TYR A 416 -9.92 -4.78 19.97
CA TYR A 416 -9.15 -4.66 18.73
C TYR A 416 -10.10 -4.35 17.57
N LYS A 417 -9.78 -3.31 16.77
CA LYS A 417 -10.60 -2.88 15.63
C LYS A 417 -9.78 -2.90 14.32
N PRO A 418 -9.87 -4.00 13.54
CA PRO A 418 -9.19 -4.18 12.26
C PRO A 418 -9.48 -3.03 11.29
N GLY A 419 -8.51 -2.61 10.47
CA GLY A 419 -8.68 -1.61 9.40
C GLY A 419 -8.97 -0.17 9.85
N ARG A 420 -9.34 0.02 11.12
CA ARG A 420 -9.77 1.32 11.65
C ARG A 420 -8.62 2.12 12.24
N ARG A 421 -8.68 3.43 12.00
CA ARG A 421 -7.93 4.45 12.75
C ARG A 421 -8.90 5.13 13.71
N ILE A 422 -8.92 4.68 14.95
CA ILE A 422 -9.86 5.12 15.99
C ILE A 422 -9.11 5.51 17.25
N GLY A 423 -9.77 6.24 18.14
CA GLY A 423 -9.16 6.79 19.36
C GLY A 423 -8.63 5.76 20.36
N TYR A 424 -8.78 4.46 20.12
CA TYR A 424 -8.28 3.44 21.06
C TYR A 424 -6.74 3.32 21.08
N MET A 425 -6.06 3.87 20.07
CA MET A 425 -4.60 3.81 19.98
C MET A 425 -4.04 5.06 19.32
N ALA A 426 -3.05 5.67 19.96
CA ALA A 426 -2.30 6.80 19.46
C ALA A 426 -0.81 6.45 19.26
N LYS A 427 -0.14 7.19 18.39
CA LYS A 427 1.32 7.15 18.24
C LYS A 427 1.87 8.55 18.43
N LEU A 428 2.93 8.67 19.21
CA LEU A 428 3.70 9.90 19.35
C LEU A 428 5.11 9.70 18.78
N LYS A 429 5.53 10.64 17.94
CA LYS A 429 6.85 10.67 17.30
C LYS A 429 7.44 12.08 17.47
N PRO A 430 8.77 12.24 17.38
CA PRO A 430 9.39 13.56 17.32
C PRO A 430 8.82 14.38 16.15
N GLU A 431 8.71 15.69 16.33
CA GLU A 431 8.41 16.59 15.22
C GLU A 431 9.57 16.63 14.22
N THR A 432 9.25 16.61 12.93
CA THR A 432 10.23 16.76 11.85
C THR A 432 10.21 18.20 11.33
N LYS A 433 11.39 18.82 11.19
CA LYS A 433 11.54 20.15 10.58
C LYS A 433 11.26 20.05 9.07
N ASP A 434 10.45 20.94 8.49
CA ASP A 434 10.33 21.03 7.03
C ASP A 434 11.61 21.60 6.40
N PHE A 435 11.96 21.14 5.19
CA PHE A 435 13.04 21.70 4.40
C PHE A 435 12.50 22.53 3.24
N ASP A 436 13.00 23.75 3.08
CA ASP A 436 12.87 24.51 1.83
C ASP A 436 13.89 23.96 0.83
N LEU A 437 13.45 23.53 -0.37
CA LEU A 437 14.26 22.87 -1.41
C LEU A 437 13.89 23.38 -2.80
N VAL A 438 14.81 23.29 -3.76
CA VAL A 438 14.58 23.73 -5.14
C VAL A 438 14.27 22.57 -6.08
N ILE A 439 13.36 22.78 -7.04
CA ILE A 439 13.08 21.81 -8.11
C ILE A 439 14.14 21.92 -9.22
N VAL A 440 14.81 20.81 -9.52
CA VAL A 440 15.86 20.72 -10.57
C VAL A 440 15.46 19.84 -11.76
N GLY A 441 14.37 19.08 -11.62
CA GLY A 441 13.80 18.27 -12.70
C GLY A 441 12.39 17.81 -12.34
N ALA A 442 11.69 17.25 -13.32
CA ALA A 442 10.36 16.71 -13.11
C ALA A 442 10.01 15.58 -14.09
N GLU A 443 8.93 14.84 -13.82
CA GLU A 443 8.39 13.81 -14.70
C GLU A 443 6.92 14.11 -15.05
N TYR A 444 6.55 13.89 -16.31
CA TYR A 444 5.16 13.98 -16.75
C TYR A 444 4.29 12.92 -16.07
N GLY A 445 3.10 13.34 -15.64
CA GLY A 445 2.10 12.47 -15.03
C GLY A 445 1.39 11.56 -16.02
N THR A 446 0.66 10.59 -15.47
CA THR A 446 -0.21 9.66 -16.20
C THR A 446 -1.65 9.80 -15.73
N GLY A 447 -2.61 9.30 -16.51
CA GLY A 447 -4.03 9.34 -16.14
C GLY A 447 -4.54 10.77 -15.99
N LYS A 448 -5.16 11.09 -14.84
CA LYS A 448 -5.70 12.44 -14.57
C LYS A 448 -4.67 13.56 -14.63
N ARG A 449 -3.38 13.23 -14.44
CA ARG A 449 -2.26 14.19 -14.47
C ARG A 449 -1.50 14.15 -15.78
N ALA A 450 -2.03 13.49 -16.81
CA ALA A 450 -1.44 13.50 -18.14
C ALA A 450 -1.32 14.96 -18.64
N GLY A 451 -0.14 15.30 -19.18
CA GLY A 451 0.18 16.65 -19.63
C GLY A 451 0.70 17.62 -18.56
N TRP A 452 0.61 17.25 -17.27
CA TRP A 452 1.23 17.98 -16.16
C TRP A 452 2.54 17.34 -15.71
N LEU A 453 3.46 18.15 -15.21
CA LEU A 453 4.59 17.68 -14.42
C LEU A 453 4.06 17.32 -13.02
N SER A 454 4.30 16.09 -12.57
CA SER A 454 3.64 15.56 -11.36
C SER A 454 4.55 14.84 -10.37
N SER A 455 5.82 14.65 -10.74
CA SER A 455 6.89 14.21 -9.86
C SER A 455 8.04 15.18 -10.00
N TYR A 456 8.59 15.67 -8.89
CA TYR A 456 9.61 16.72 -8.88
C TYR A 456 10.88 16.22 -8.21
N ILE A 457 12.03 16.42 -8.85
CA ILE A 457 13.35 16.14 -8.32
C ILE A 457 13.80 17.36 -7.52
N LEU A 458 14.11 17.16 -6.24
CA LEU A 458 14.42 18.19 -5.27
C LEU A 458 15.92 18.23 -4.98
N ALA A 459 16.47 19.43 -4.85
CA ALA A 459 17.86 19.65 -4.47
C ALA A 459 18.00 20.57 -3.25
N CYS A 460 19.04 20.32 -2.48
CA CYS A 460 19.54 21.15 -1.39
C CYS A 460 20.80 21.91 -1.82
N ASN A 461 21.21 22.90 -1.03
CA ASN A 461 22.41 23.68 -1.29
C ASN A 461 23.63 23.08 -0.56
N ASP A 462 24.73 22.89 -1.28
CA ASP A 462 26.04 22.60 -0.73
C ASP A 462 27.05 23.62 -1.28
N ASN A 463 27.28 24.70 -0.52
CA ASN A 463 28.24 25.74 -0.86
C ASN A 463 28.09 26.30 -2.30
N GLY A 464 26.84 26.51 -2.74
CA GLY A 464 26.51 27.01 -4.08
C GLY A 464 26.29 25.91 -5.12
N LYS A 465 26.58 24.64 -4.81
CA LYS A 465 26.25 23.49 -5.64
C LYS A 465 24.91 22.90 -5.23
N LEU A 466 24.04 22.67 -6.20
CA LEU A 466 22.76 21.98 -5.96
C LEU A 466 22.95 20.47 -5.98
N LEU A 467 22.56 19.82 -4.89
CA LEU A 467 22.64 18.37 -4.74
C LEU A 467 21.25 17.78 -4.56
N GLU A 468 20.89 16.84 -5.42
CA GLU A 468 19.61 16.13 -5.34
C GLU A 468 19.48 15.40 -4.00
N VAL A 469 18.29 15.43 -3.40
CA VAL A 469 18.01 14.85 -2.09
C VAL A 469 16.66 14.14 -2.01
N GLY A 470 15.95 14.03 -3.14
CA GLY A 470 14.71 13.28 -3.19
C GLY A 470 13.88 13.56 -4.43
N LYS A 471 12.84 12.74 -4.62
CA LYS A 471 11.77 12.96 -5.57
C LYS A 471 10.43 12.99 -4.85
N VAL A 472 9.58 13.95 -5.17
CA VAL A 472 8.26 14.13 -4.56
C VAL A 472 7.15 14.15 -5.61
N SER A 473 6.10 13.37 -5.38
CA SER A 473 4.91 13.30 -6.26
C SER A 473 3.59 13.61 -5.52
N SER A 474 3.70 14.10 -4.28
CA SER A 474 2.59 14.34 -3.36
C SER A 474 2.68 15.72 -2.72
N GLY A 475 1.55 16.28 -2.30
CA GLY A 475 1.49 17.58 -1.64
C GLY A 475 0.64 18.59 -2.38
N LEU A 476 0.89 18.73 -3.68
CA LEU A 476 0.12 19.61 -4.56
C LEU A 476 -1.29 19.09 -4.84
N LYS A 477 -2.16 20.02 -5.23
CA LYS A 477 -3.58 19.80 -5.47
C LYS A 477 -3.89 19.69 -6.96
N GLU A 478 -5.04 19.12 -7.27
CA GLU A 478 -5.56 19.05 -8.65
C GLU A 478 -6.47 20.25 -8.97
N LYS A 479 -6.97 20.97 -7.95
CA LYS A 479 -7.86 22.13 -8.10
C LYS A 479 -7.31 23.34 -7.36
N GLU A 480 -7.37 24.51 -7.98
CA GLU A 480 -6.85 25.77 -7.43
C GLU A 480 -7.52 26.15 -6.11
N SER A 481 -8.81 25.83 -5.93
CA SER A 481 -9.55 26.07 -4.69
C SER A 481 -9.01 25.32 -3.46
N GLU A 482 -8.12 24.35 -3.65
CA GLU A 482 -7.58 23.51 -2.57
C GLU A 482 -6.15 23.90 -2.16
N GLY A 483 -5.53 24.86 -2.88
CA GLY A 483 -4.15 25.30 -2.70
C GLY A 483 -3.31 25.18 -3.98
N THR A 484 -1.98 25.25 -3.84
CA THR A 484 -1.03 25.17 -4.96
C THR A 484 -1.22 23.90 -5.79
N THR A 485 -1.35 24.05 -7.12
CA THR A 485 -1.72 22.93 -8.00
C THR A 485 -0.58 22.37 -8.82
N PHE A 486 -0.77 21.15 -9.33
CA PHE A 486 0.10 20.57 -10.36
C PHE A 486 0.13 21.42 -11.63
N GLU A 487 -0.99 22.01 -12.03
CA GLU A 487 -1.08 22.85 -13.21
C GLU A 487 -0.27 24.15 -13.04
N GLU A 488 -0.41 24.81 -11.89
CA GLU A 488 0.33 26.04 -11.54
C GLU A 488 1.84 25.80 -11.57
N ILE A 489 2.33 24.78 -10.86
CA ILE A 489 3.76 24.44 -10.86
C ILE A 489 4.21 24.01 -12.27
N THR A 490 3.38 23.30 -13.03
CA THR A 490 3.69 22.96 -14.43
C THR A 490 3.86 24.21 -15.30
N LYS A 491 2.98 25.22 -15.17
CA LYS A 491 3.07 26.50 -15.89
C LYS A 491 4.36 27.24 -15.54
N LEU A 492 4.78 27.20 -14.27
CA LEU A 492 6.03 27.82 -13.82
C LEU A 492 7.28 27.09 -14.31
N LEU A 493 7.24 25.75 -14.37
CA LEU A 493 8.38 24.93 -14.76
C LEU A 493 8.57 24.79 -16.27
N LYS A 494 7.50 24.81 -17.08
CA LYS A 494 7.58 24.65 -18.54
C LYS A 494 8.56 25.62 -19.22
N PRO A 495 8.54 26.94 -18.92
CA PRO A 495 9.50 27.89 -19.49
C PRO A 495 10.94 27.68 -19.02
N LEU A 496 11.15 26.87 -17.97
CA LEU A 496 12.45 26.60 -17.37
C LEU A 496 13.06 25.29 -17.85
N ILE A 497 12.40 24.52 -18.71
CA ILE A 497 12.92 23.24 -19.21
C ILE A 497 14.18 23.49 -20.05
N ILE A 498 15.26 22.80 -19.69
CA ILE A 498 16.57 22.86 -20.38
C ILE A 498 16.90 21.58 -21.13
N GLU A 499 16.31 20.44 -20.74
CA GLU A 499 16.52 19.14 -21.36
C GLU A 499 15.27 18.28 -21.18
N GLU A 500 14.85 17.55 -22.21
CA GLU A 500 13.73 16.62 -22.16
C GLU A 500 14.14 15.25 -22.73
N LYS A 501 14.04 14.20 -21.90
CA LYS A 501 14.38 12.81 -22.25
C LYS A 501 13.27 11.87 -21.81
N GLY A 502 12.51 11.36 -22.78
CA GLY A 502 11.41 10.43 -22.51
C GLY A 502 10.28 11.13 -21.77
N ASN A 503 10.02 10.73 -20.52
CA ASN A 503 9.02 11.37 -19.65
C ASN A 503 9.64 12.28 -18.59
N VAL A 504 10.95 12.49 -18.61
CA VAL A 504 11.71 13.27 -17.61
C VAL A 504 12.19 14.57 -18.25
N VAL A 505 12.03 15.68 -17.52
CA VAL A 505 12.56 16.99 -17.88
C VAL A 505 13.56 17.46 -16.82
N ARG A 506 14.63 18.12 -17.25
CA ARG A 506 15.46 18.95 -16.36
C ARG A 506 15.05 20.40 -16.52
N VAL A 507 15.09 21.14 -15.41
CA VAL A 507 14.65 22.53 -15.37
C VAL A 507 15.74 23.42 -14.77
N LYS A 508 15.75 24.69 -15.15
CA LYS A 508 16.55 25.71 -14.48
C LYS A 508 16.09 25.83 -13.01
N PRO A 509 16.99 25.73 -12.02
CA PRO A 509 16.63 25.79 -10.61
C PRO A 509 16.13 27.19 -10.25
N LYS A 510 14.82 27.33 -10.02
CA LYS A 510 14.19 28.61 -9.66
C LYS A 510 13.00 28.45 -8.73
N ILE A 511 12.28 27.33 -8.84
CA ILE A 511 11.05 27.08 -8.07
C ILE A 511 11.41 26.41 -6.76
N VAL A 512 11.22 27.12 -5.65
CA VAL A 512 11.47 26.63 -4.29
C VAL A 512 10.16 26.16 -3.65
N VAL A 513 10.22 25.05 -2.93
CA VAL A 513 9.08 24.43 -2.24
C VAL A 513 9.48 24.02 -0.83
N SER A 514 8.56 24.16 0.13
CA SER A 514 8.69 23.56 1.46
C SER A 514 8.27 22.10 1.40
N VAL A 515 9.07 21.23 2.01
CA VAL A 515 8.92 19.78 1.95
C VAL A 515 9.00 19.20 3.33
N THR A 516 7.90 18.58 3.76
CA THR A 516 7.88 17.73 4.94
C THR A 516 8.27 16.31 4.56
N TYR A 517 8.78 15.54 5.53
CA TYR A 517 9.24 14.18 5.33
C TYR A 517 9.03 13.36 6.61
N GLN A 518 9.06 12.03 6.46
CA GLN A 518 8.94 11.13 7.61
C GLN A 518 10.28 10.84 8.28
N ASN A 519 11.34 10.65 7.48
CA ASN A 519 12.71 10.47 7.96
C ASN A 519 13.71 10.76 6.82
N ILE A 520 15.01 10.83 7.16
CA ILE A 520 16.12 11.00 6.23
C ILE A 520 16.94 9.70 6.21
N GLN A 521 17.35 9.24 5.04
CA GLN A 521 18.19 8.04 4.89
C GLN A 521 19.44 8.34 4.06
N LYS A 522 20.51 7.56 4.24
CA LYS A 522 21.63 7.56 3.30
C LYS A 522 21.20 6.90 1.99
N SER A 523 21.58 7.48 0.86
CA SER A 523 21.23 6.98 -0.46
C SER A 523 22.37 7.21 -1.46
N PRO A 524 22.84 6.17 -2.17
CA PRO A 524 23.79 6.34 -3.26
C PRO A 524 23.13 6.90 -4.53
N SER A 525 21.80 6.92 -4.61
CA SER A 525 21.05 7.32 -5.81
C SER A 525 20.91 8.82 -5.98
N TYR A 526 21.23 9.61 -4.96
CA TYR A 526 21.12 11.06 -4.97
C TYR A 526 22.46 11.69 -4.68
N SER A 527 22.78 12.79 -5.36
CA SER A 527 24.11 13.40 -5.30
C SER A 527 24.44 14.03 -3.94
N SER A 528 23.44 14.27 -3.07
CA SER A 528 23.67 14.67 -1.67
C SER A 528 24.18 13.53 -0.79
N GLY A 529 24.08 12.27 -1.23
CA GLY A 529 24.30 11.10 -0.37
C GLY A 529 23.11 10.80 0.56
N TYR A 530 22.03 11.58 0.50
CA TYR A 530 20.84 11.45 1.34
C TYR A 530 19.55 11.40 0.51
N ALA A 531 18.49 10.84 1.10
CA ALA A 531 17.15 10.85 0.54
C ALA A 531 16.11 11.18 1.61
N LEU A 532 15.18 12.08 1.29
CA LEU A 532 13.98 12.29 2.09
C LEU A 532 12.98 11.14 1.87
N ARG A 533 12.49 10.51 2.94
CA ARG A 533 11.45 9.47 2.85
C ARG A 533 10.05 10.06 2.96
N PHE A 534 9.19 9.62 2.05
CA PHE A 534 7.83 10.11 1.89
C PHE A 534 7.75 11.64 1.86
N PRO A 535 8.56 12.30 1.02
CA PRO A 535 8.51 13.74 0.93
C PRO A 535 7.13 14.15 0.43
N ARG A 536 6.62 15.24 0.99
CA ARG A 536 5.37 15.86 0.58
C ARG A 536 5.60 17.36 0.52
N ILE A 537 5.28 17.96 -0.63
CA ILE A 537 5.29 19.41 -0.75
C ILE A 537 4.21 19.96 0.18
N THR A 538 4.61 20.81 1.12
CA THR A 538 3.68 21.52 2.00
C THR A 538 3.24 22.82 1.35
N ASN A 539 4.19 23.59 0.80
CA ASN A 539 3.91 24.88 0.15
C ASN A 539 4.86 25.16 -1.03
N TYR A 540 4.38 25.93 -2.01
CA TYR A 540 5.25 26.69 -2.91
C TYR A 540 5.77 27.94 -2.21
N ARG A 541 7.06 28.26 -2.38
CA ARG A 541 7.76 29.33 -1.67
C ARG A 541 8.30 30.37 -2.64
N PRO A 542 7.43 31.21 -3.25
CA PRO A 542 7.86 32.30 -4.13
C PRO A 542 8.69 33.36 -3.39
N ASP A 543 8.56 33.40 -2.06
CA ASP A 543 9.30 34.28 -1.16
C ASP A 543 10.76 33.84 -0.91
N ARG A 544 11.13 32.63 -1.32
CA ARG A 544 12.48 32.07 -1.13
C ARG A 544 13.28 32.08 -2.42
N ARG A 545 14.57 32.42 -2.32
CA ARG A 545 15.53 32.28 -3.41
C ARG A 545 16.27 30.95 -3.30
N VAL A 546 16.93 30.55 -4.38
CA VAL A 546 17.65 29.27 -4.47
C VAL A 546 18.83 29.23 -3.49
N GLU A 547 19.42 30.39 -3.19
CA GLU A 547 20.53 30.53 -2.25
C GLU A 547 20.08 30.30 -0.79
N ASP A 548 18.80 30.56 -0.50
CA ASP A 548 18.20 30.51 0.84
C ASP A 548 17.57 29.15 1.17
N ILE A 549 17.72 28.15 0.29
CA ILE A 549 17.21 26.79 0.52
C ILE A 549 18.05 26.06 1.57
N SER A 550 17.48 24.99 2.11
CA SER A 550 18.11 24.13 3.11
C SER A 550 19.46 23.62 2.63
N SER A 551 20.45 23.66 3.52
CA SER A 551 21.80 23.18 3.23
C SER A 551 21.95 21.68 3.44
N LEU A 552 22.94 21.07 2.79
CA LEU A 552 23.33 19.68 3.07
C LEU A 552 23.68 19.49 4.56
N GLN A 553 24.35 20.46 5.18
CA GLN A 553 24.72 20.42 6.60
C GLN A 553 23.49 20.36 7.51
N GLU A 554 22.41 21.09 7.19
CA GLU A 554 21.15 20.99 7.93
C GLU A 554 20.51 19.61 7.80
N ILE A 555 20.51 19.05 6.59
CA ILE A 555 20.01 17.69 6.33
C ILE A 555 20.81 16.66 7.12
N GLU A 556 22.15 16.77 7.15
CA GLU A 556 23.01 15.90 7.95
C GLU A 556 22.77 16.03 9.45
N LYS A 557 22.60 17.27 9.94
CA LYS A 557 22.35 17.55 11.36
C LYS A 557 21.04 16.90 11.79
N GLU A 558 20.00 17.03 10.97
CA GLU A 558 18.69 16.46 11.22
C GLU A 558 18.69 14.93 11.13
N PHE A 559 19.42 14.37 10.16
CA PHE A 559 19.68 12.92 10.07
C PHE A 559 20.38 12.37 11.32
N LYS A 560 21.35 13.12 11.87
CA LYS A 560 22.07 12.74 13.10
C LYS A 560 21.19 12.82 14.35
N LYS A 561 20.24 13.75 14.41
CA LYS A 561 19.28 13.85 15.53
C LYS A 561 18.36 12.63 15.59
N GLY A 562 17.89 12.12 14.45
CA GLY A 562 17.05 10.92 14.39
C GLY A 562 17.77 9.60 14.73
N ARG A 563 19.06 9.64 15.12
CA ARG A 563 19.89 8.48 15.48
C ARG A 563 20.51 8.56 16.88
N LYS A 564 20.36 9.69 17.58
CA LYS A 564 20.77 9.86 18.98
C LYS A 564 19.58 9.59 19.87
#